data_AF-A0A978S2X4-F1
#
_entry.id   AF-A0A978S2X4-F1
#
_cell.length_a   1.000
_cell.length_b   1.000
_cell.length_c   1.000
_cell.angle_alpha   90.00
_cell.angle_beta   90.00
_cell.angle_gamma   90.00
#
_symmetry.space_group_name_H-M   'P 1'
#
loop_
_entity.id
_entity.type
_entity.pdbx_description
1 polymer ?
#
loop_
_entity_poly.entity_id
_entity_poly.type
_entity_poly.pdbx_seq_one_letter_code
_entity_poly.pdbx_strand_id
1 'polypeptide(L)' 'MAGLQLYNSFIRGGGDDYGKFYQETVKKQAFFAYFIVTPEFIAARGRGGGLALWGRIN' A
#
# COMPACT_ATOMS: atom_id res chain seq x y z
N MET A 1 -3.05 -18.82 14.22
CA MET A 1 -3.32 -17.41 13.87
C MET A 1 -3.03 -17.24 12.37
N ALA A 2 -4.02 -17.47 11.50
CA ALA A 2 -3.81 -17.45 10.06
C ALA A 2 -4.23 -16.08 9.51
N GLY A 3 -3.26 -15.29 9.05
CA GLY A 3 -3.54 -14.09 8.28
C GLY A 3 -4.20 -14.49 6.97
N LEU A 4 -5.44 -14.07 6.77
CA LEU A 4 -6.19 -14.34 5.55
C LEU A 4 -5.51 -13.62 4.39
N GLN A 5 -4.90 -14.36 3.47
CA GLN A 5 -4.28 -13.80 2.28
C GLN A 5 -5.36 -13.46 1.26
N LEU A 6 -5.80 -12.19 1.26
CA LEU A 6 -6.93 -11.69 0.46
C LEU A 6 -6.60 -11.49 -1.03
N TYR A 7 -5.32 -11.55 -1.42
CA TYR A 7 -4.88 -11.30 -2.79
C TYR A 7 -3.60 -12.09 -3.09
N ASN A 8 -3.64 -12.93 -4.13
CA ASN A 8 -2.51 -13.73 -4.60
C ASN A 8 -2.42 -13.66 -6.13
N SER A 9 -2.18 -12.47 -6.66
CA SER A 9 -1.83 -12.31 -8.08
C SER A 9 -0.77 -11.25 -8.26
N PHE A 10 0.08 -11.42 -9.27
CA PHE A 10 1.08 -10.44 -9.63
C PHE A 10 0.38 -9.20 -10.20
N ILE A 11 0.57 -8.04 -9.55
CA ILE A 11 0.22 -6.77 -10.19
C ILE A 11 1.05 -6.68 -11.47
N ARG A 12 0.40 -6.44 -12.61
CA ARG A 12 1.04 -6.42 -13.93
C ARG A 12 2.22 -5.43 -13.91
N GLY A 13 3.45 -5.94 -14.00
CA GLY A 13 4.69 -5.15 -13.89
C GLY A 13 5.41 -5.18 -12.52
N GLY A 14 4.85 -5.84 -11.50
CA GLY A 14 5.39 -5.87 -10.12
C GLY A 14 6.25 -7.10 -9.76
N GLY A 15 6.47 -8.04 -10.68
CA GLY A 15 7.25 -9.25 -10.42
C GLY A 15 8.72 -9.00 -10.09
N ASP A 16 9.30 -7.94 -10.67
CA ASP A 16 10.72 -7.59 -10.53
C ASP A 16 11.00 -6.60 -9.37
N ASP A 17 9.95 -6.07 -8.74
CA ASP A 17 10.06 -4.98 -7.76
C ASP A 17 10.25 -5.46 -6.32
N TYR A 18 9.89 -6.70 -5.99
CA TYR A 18 10.05 -7.23 -4.64
C TYR A 18 11.51 -7.28 -4.16
N GLY A 19 12.44 -7.64 -5.07
CA GLY A 19 13.88 -7.65 -4.76
C GLY A 19 14.45 -6.24 -4.58
N LYS A 20 13.94 -5.27 -5.36
CA LYS A 20 14.36 -3.87 -5.31
C LYS A 20 13.73 -3.10 -4.16
N PHE A 21 12.58 -3.53 -3.66
CA PHE A 21 11.89 -2.93 -2.52
C PHE A 21 12.80 -2.77 -1.29
N TYR A 22 13.57 -3.81 -0.94
CA TYR A 22 14.49 -3.75 0.19
C TYR A 22 15.79 -2.99 -0.10
N GLN A 23 16.12 -2.75 -1.37
CA GLN A 23 17.38 -2.15 -1.81
C GLN A 23 17.23 -0.66 -2.13
N GLU A 24 16.04 -0.23 -2.54
CA GLU A 24 15.74 1.16 -2.87
C GLU A 24 15.56 2.01 -1.61
N THR A 25 16.04 3.24 -1.66
CA THR A 25 15.80 4.19 -0.56
C THR A 25 14.30 4.46 -0.40
N VAL A 26 13.82 4.65 0.83
CA VAL A 26 12.41 4.96 1.14
C VAL A 26 11.88 6.15 0.31
N LYS A 27 12.76 7.08 -0.11
CA LYS A 27 12.40 8.23 -0.97
C LYS A 27 11.96 7.83 -2.39
N LYS A 28 12.47 6.72 -2.93
CA LYS A 28 12.21 6.25 -4.30
C LYS A 28 11.08 5.22 -4.37
N GLN A 29 10.74 4.61 -3.25
CA GLN A 29 9.63 3.69 -3.17
C GLN A 29 8.31 4.47 -3.19
N ALA A 30 7.31 3.94 -3.92
CA ALA A 30 5.99 4.54 -4.01
C ALA A 30 5.25 4.40 -2.68
N PHE A 31 5.50 5.34 -1.76
CA PHE A 31 4.88 5.33 -0.44
C PHE A 31 3.92 6.49 -0.23
N PHE A 32 2.82 6.16 0.44
CA PHE A 32 2.05 7.14 1.17
C PHE A 32 2.87 7.60 2.39
N ALA A 33 2.88 8.91 2.65
CA ALA A 33 3.64 9.49 3.75
C ALA A 33 2.77 9.67 5.01
N TYR A 34 1.45 9.75 4.83
CA TYR A 34 0.50 10.00 5.90
C TYR A 34 -0.57 8.93 5.87
N PHE A 35 -0.93 8.42 7.05
CA PHE A 35 -1.97 7.41 7.22
C PHE A 35 -2.90 7.82 8.34
N ILE A 36 -4.19 7.55 8.16
CA ILE A 36 -5.19 7.55 9.22
C ILE A 36 -5.90 6.20 9.18
N VAL A 37 -6.01 5.57 10.35
CA VAL A 37 -6.63 4.26 10.52
C VAL A 37 -7.72 4.40 11.58
N THR A 38 -8.94 4.07 11.20
CA THR A 38 -10.13 4.11 12.06
C THR A 38 -10.93 2.82 11.89
N PRO A 39 -11.89 2.52 12.78
CA PRO A 39 -12.78 1.36 12.60
C PRO A 39 -13.59 1.39 11.30
N GLU A 40 -13.89 2.58 10.79
CA GLU A 40 -14.78 2.76 9.63
C GLU A 40 -14.03 2.96 8.31
N PHE A 41 -12.78 3.43 8.37
CA PHE A 41 -12.00 3.69 7.17
C PHE A 41 -10.49 3.75 7.41
N ILE A 42 -9.76 3.57 6.31
CA ILE A 42 -8.34 3.84 6.18
C ILE A 42 -8.15 4.87 5.07
N ALA A 43 -7.30 5.86 5.31
CA ALA A 43 -6.88 6.79 4.26
C ALA A 43 -5.37 6.97 4.27
N ALA A 44 -4.80 7.14 3.06
CA ALA A 44 -3.37 7.30 2.86
C ALA A 44 -3.08 8.42 1.86
N ARG A 45 -2.17 9.33 2.19
CA ARG A 45 -1.78 10.46 1.32
C ARG A 45 -0.29 10.43 0.98
N GLY A 46 0.01 10.48 -0.32
CA GLY A 46 1.35 10.52 -0.87
C GLY A 46 1.90 11.95 -0.97
N ARG A 47 3.22 12.07 -1.01
CA ARG A 47 3.91 13.38 -1.14
C ARG A 47 3.58 14.09 -2.46
N GLY A 48 3.34 13.33 -3.53
CA GLY A 48 2.94 13.86 -4.85
C GLY A 48 1.45 14.16 -5.00
N GLY A 49 0.68 14.18 -3.90
CA GLY A 49 -0.75 14.48 -3.93
C GLY A 49 -1.67 13.27 -4.17
N GLY A 50 -1.11 12.08 -4.42
CA GLY A 50 -1.90 10.85 -4.52
C GLY A 50 -2.66 10.54 -3.23
N LEU A 51 -3.92 10.14 -3.36
CA LEU A 51 -4.82 9.83 -2.25
C LEU A 51 -5.41 8.44 -2.47
N ALA A 52 -5.37 7.60 -1.44
CA ALA A 52 -6.05 6.32 -1.42
C ALA A 52 -6.98 6.23 -0.20
N LEU A 53 -8.19 5.71 -0.42
CA LEU A 53 -9.28 5.66 0.54
C LEU A 53 -9.89 4.26 0.52
N TRP A 54 -10.11 3.69 1.69
CA TRP A 54 -10.84 2.45 1.88
C TRP A 54 -11.88 2.65 2.97
N GLY A 55 -13.14 2.43 2.63
CA GLY A 55 -14.24 2.45 3.60
C GLY A 55 -14.71 1.04 3.90
N ARG A 56 -15.17 0.84 5.13
CA ARG A 56 -15.97 -0.34 5.48
C ARG A 56 -17.31 -0.24 4.75
N ILE A 57 -17.66 -1.29 4.01
CA ILE A 57 -19.01 -1.43 3.43
C ILE A 57 -19.83 -2.25 4.43
N ASN A 58 -21.00 -1.73 4.79
CA ASN A 58 -21.97 -2.42 5.64
C ASN A 58 -22.83 -3.38 4.81
#